data_AF-A0A2H3BSD0-F1
#
_entry.id   AF-A0A2H3BSD0-F1
#
_cell.length_a   1.000
_cell.length_b   1.000
_cell.length_c   1.000
_cell.angle_alpha   90.00
_cell.angle_beta   90.00
_cell.angle_gamma   90.00
#
_symmetry.space_group_name_H-M   'P 1'
#
loop_
_entity.id
_entity.type
_entity.pdbx_description
1 polymer ?
#
loop_
_entity_poly.entity_id
_entity_poly.type
_entity_poly.pdbx_seq_one_letter_code
_entity_poly.pdbx_strand_id
1 'polypeptide(L)'
;MASNVDELQKEISALKELQAHVGRLRKVPHDLLNVNVKKDTRLQEKLEEVQRAKEAVESSQVQQALEHAASSEKKDGSGVDVTRGSVKRRSRSPQPYVAEKKTKKSIFPEGTVINTTEELKAWMRTWNRDHSGKVHLWRARRGDTGDDIVRVVIPDVLQAYLFLGAGRRDELSVEAVTVFGPREKRAPHASSSFDVFRLVTERVSGMAARAGGAGVAEVVSALEAYGGLFVARCALCGRVLSREGHVPPVGLIWGDGRWECRHLTCHGH
;
A
#
# COMPACT_ATOMS: atom_id res chain seq x y z
N MET A 1 -33.51 -15.63 -39.72
CA MET A 1 -32.69 -15.91 -38.52
C MET A 1 -31.20 -15.73 -38.76
N ALA A 2 -30.65 -16.10 -39.93
CA ALA A 2 -29.22 -15.89 -40.24
C ALA A 2 -28.77 -14.41 -40.20
N SER A 3 -29.60 -13.48 -40.68
CA SER A 3 -29.28 -12.03 -40.72
C SER A 3 -29.02 -11.39 -39.35
N ASN A 4 -29.69 -11.86 -38.31
CA ASN A 4 -29.58 -11.29 -36.96
C ASN A 4 -28.28 -11.77 -36.27
N VAL A 5 -27.82 -12.98 -36.61
CA VAL A 5 -26.54 -13.50 -36.11
C VAL A 5 -25.36 -12.73 -36.70
N ASP A 6 -25.43 -12.41 -38.00
CA ASP A 6 -24.37 -11.65 -38.68
C ASP A 6 -24.27 -10.20 -38.16
N GLU A 7 -25.41 -9.59 -37.80
CA GLU A 7 -25.47 -8.26 -37.21
C GLU A 7 -24.85 -8.24 -35.80
N LEU A 8 -25.24 -9.17 -34.94
CA LEU A 8 -24.65 -9.35 -33.61
C LEU A 8 -23.14 -9.62 -33.65
N GLN A 9 -22.66 -10.40 -34.63
CA GLN A 9 -21.23 -10.64 -34.79
C GLN A 9 -20.46 -9.36 -35.13
N LYS A 10 -21.03 -8.48 -35.96
CA LYS A 10 -20.44 -7.17 -36.30
C LYS A 10 -20.42 -6.22 -35.09
N GLU A 11 -21.46 -6.24 -34.26
CA GLU A 11 -21.49 -5.48 -33.02
C GLU A 11 -20.43 -5.96 -32.03
N ILE A 12 -20.32 -7.28 -31.84
CA ILE A 12 -19.32 -7.88 -30.95
C ILE A 12 -17.89 -7.57 -31.44
N SER A 13 -17.64 -7.60 -32.75
CA SER A 13 -16.31 -7.25 -33.28
C SER A 13 -16.00 -5.77 -33.03
N ALA A 14 -16.96 -4.86 -33.26
CA ALA A 14 -16.78 -3.43 -33.00
C ALA A 14 -16.49 -3.14 -31.52
N LEU A 15 -17.21 -3.79 -30.59
CA LEU A 15 -16.98 -3.64 -29.15
C LEU A 15 -15.63 -4.22 -28.70
N LYS A 16 -15.18 -5.33 -29.28
CA LYS A 16 -13.83 -5.89 -29.01
C LYS A 16 -12.71 -4.97 -29.49
N GLU A 17 -12.88 -4.38 -30.67
CA GLU A 17 -11.93 -3.40 -31.20
C GLU A 17 -11.88 -2.17 -30.30
N LEU A 18 -13.02 -1.64 -29.86
CA LEU A 18 -13.08 -0.55 -28.90
C LEU A 18 -12.36 -0.91 -27.59
N GLN A 19 -12.60 -2.10 -27.04
CA GLN A 19 -11.93 -2.57 -25.83
C GLN A 19 -10.40 -2.58 -25.99
N ALA A 20 -9.89 -3.02 -27.13
CA ALA A 20 -8.46 -3.00 -27.43
C ALA A 20 -7.90 -1.57 -27.49
N HIS A 21 -8.64 -0.62 -28.07
CA HIS A 21 -8.26 0.80 -28.11
C HIS A 21 -8.22 1.43 -26.71
N VAL A 22 -9.26 1.21 -25.89
CA VAL A 22 -9.31 1.68 -24.49
C VAL A 22 -8.18 1.06 -23.66
N GLY A 23 -7.85 -0.21 -23.90
CA GLY A 23 -6.72 -0.88 -23.24
C GLY A 23 -5.37 -0.23 -23.55
N ARG A 24 -5.16 0.26 -24.77
CA ARG A 24 -3.95 1.03 -25.13
C ARG A 24 -3.95 2.41 -24.50
N LEU A 25 -5.09 3.12 -24.52
CA LEU A 25 -5.22 4.44 -23.90
C LEU A 25 -4.91 4.46 -22.40
N ARG A 26 -5.27 3.40 -21.67
CA ARG A 26 -4.96 3.31 -20.23
C ARG A 26 -3.46 3.37 -19.91
N LYS A 27 -2.59 3.09 -20.88
CA LYS A 27 -1.14 3.19 -20.75
C LYS A 27 -0.60 4.59 -21.03
N VAL A 28 -1.35 5.40 -21.78
CA VAL A 28 -0.92 6.75 -22.21
C VAL A 28 -0.63 7.69 -21.04
N PRO A 29 -1.44 7.76 -19.95
CA PRO A 29 -1.11 8.64 -18.82
C PRO A 29 0.24 8.33 -18.17
N HIS A 30 0.61 7.04 -18.05
CA HIS A 30 1.92 6.65 -17.53
C HIS A 30 3.06 7.03 -18.47
N ASP A 31 2.83 6.94 -19.78
CA ASP A 31 3.81 7.35 -20.77
C ASP A 31 4.00 8.89 -20.73
N LEU A 32 2.91 9.66 -20.68
CA LEU A 32 2.91 11.13 -20.64
C LEU A 32 3.64 11.70 -19.41
N LEU A 33 3.54 11.03 -18.25
CA LEU A 33 4.23 11.45 -17.02
C LEU A 33 5.75 11.28 -17.10
N ASN A 34 6.27 10.53 -18.07
CA ASN A 34 7.70 10.23 -18.23
C ASN A 34 8.34 10.95 -19.43
N VAL A 35 7.63 11.85 -20.13
CA VAL A 35 8.15 12.48 -21.35
C VAL A 35 8.92 13.77 -21.06
N ASN A 36 10.11 13.89 -21.64
CA ASN A 36 10.89 15.12 -21.64
C ASN A 36 10.43 16.03 -22.81
N VAL A 37 9.66 17.07 -22.47
CA VAL A 37 8.86 17.92 -23.37
C VAL A 37 9.64 18.54 -24.53
N LYS A 38 10.97 18.63 -24.47
CA LYS A 38 11.76 19.41 -25.43
C LYS A 38 12.09 18.71 -26.75
N LYS A 39 11.88 17.39 -26.92
CA LYS A 39 12.33 16.68 -28.14
C LYS A 39 11.46 15.51 -28.65
N ASP A 40 10.33 15.19 -28.03
CA ASP A 40 9.65 13.92 -28.31
C ASP A 40 8.52 14.04 -29.36
N THR A 41 8.80 13.60 -30.59
CA THR A 41 7.79 13.29 -31.61
C THR A 41 6.75 12.25 -31.14
N ARG A 42 7.12 11.46 -30.13
CA ARG A 42 6.26 10.48 -29.46
C ARG A 42 5.03 11.09 -28.81
N LEU A 43 5.07 12.35 -28.39
CA LEU A 43 3.89 13.02 -27.82
C LEU A 43 2.81 13.22 -28.88
N GLN A 44 3.19 13.60 -30.10
CA GLN A 44 2.24 13.77 -31.20
C GLN A 44 1.58 12.43 -31.56
N GLU A 45 2.35 11.35 -31.70
CA GLU A 45 1.82 10.02 -31.97
C GLU A 45 0.81 9.55 -30.90
N LYS A 46 1.09 9.83 -29.62
CA LYS A 46 0.19 9.50 -28.50
C LYS A 46 -1.07 10.34 -28.50
N LEU A 47 -0.97 11.62 -28.86
CA LEU A 47 -2.11 12.53 -28.96
C LEU A 47 -3.02 12.17 -30.14
N GLU A 48 -2.43 11.75 -31.27
CA GLU A 48 -3.15 11.16 -32.40
C GLU A 48 -3.81 9.81 -32.05
N GLU A 49 -3.21 9.01 -31.17
CA GLU A 49 -3.83 7.79 -30.66
C GLU A 49 -5.07 8.10 -29.80
N VAL A 50 -5.01 9.14 -28.96
CA VAL A 50 -6.16 9.64 -28.20
C VAL A 50 -7.27 10.13 -29.12
N GLN A 51 -6.92 10.89 -30.16
CA GLN A 51 -7.87 11.42 -31.13
C GLN A 51 -8.57 10.29 -31.92
N ARG A 52 -7.83 9.29 -32.40
CA ARG A 52 -8.41 8.11 -33.07
C ARG A 52 -9.36 7.32 -32.18
N ALA A 53 -9.02 7.19 -30.90
CA ALA A 53 -9.89 6.51 -29.95
C ALA A 53 -11.18 7.30 -29.66
N LYS A 54 -11.10 8.64 -29.63
CA LYS A 54 -12.28 9.50 -29.56
C LYS A 54 -13.20 9.27 -30.76
N GLU A 55 -12.64 9.30 -31.98
CA GLU A 55 -13.41 9.09 -33.21
C GLU A 55 -14.04 7.69 -33.26
N ALA A 56 -13.32 6.66 -32.80
CA ALA A 56 -13.86 5.30 -32.70
C ALA A 56 -15.03 5.21 -31.71
N VAL A 57 -14.96 5.89 -30.57
CA VAL A 57 -16.07 5.97 -29.60
C VAL A 57 -17.25 6.73 -30.18
N GLU A 58 -17.02 7.84 -30.88
CA GLU A 58 -18.07 8.66 -31.49
C GLU A 58 -18.70 8.03 -32.74
N SER A 59 -18.13 6.93 -33.26
CA SER A 59 -18.66 6.25 -34.44
C SER A 59 -20.07 5.69 -34.18
N SER A 60 -20.96 5.88 -35.16
CA SER A 60 -22.36 5.45 -35.06
C SER A 60 -22.51 3.95 -34.81
N GLN A 61 -21.62 3.14 -35.41
CA GLN A 61 -21.61 1.69 -35.24
C GLN A 61 -21.34 1.28 -33.78
N VAL A 62 -20.39 1.93 -33.12
CA VAL A 62 -20.06 1.66 -31.72
C VAL A 62 -21.17 2.16 -30.79
N GLN A 63 -21.70 3.35 -31.05
CA GLN A 63 -22.82 3.90 -30.27
C GLN A 63 -24.06 3.00 -30.35
N GLN A 64 -24.43 2.54 -31.56
CA GLN A 64 -25.53 1.59 -31.74
C GLN A 64 -25.29 0.26 -31.04
N ALA A 65 -24.08 -0.31 -31.15
CA ALA A 65 -23.73 -1.54 -30.45
C ALA A 65 -23.80 -1.39 -28.92
N LEU A 66 -23.40 -0.24 -28.38
CA LEU A 66 -23.49 0.06 -26.94
C LEU A 66 -24.94 0.25 -26.48
N GLU A 67 -25.75 0.96 -27.25
CA GLU A 67 -27.19 1.11 -26.98
C GLU A 67 -27.91 -0.25 -27.03
N HIS A 68 -27.59 -1.07 -28.03
CA HIS A 68 -28.14 -2.40 -28.16
C HIS A 68 -27.73 -3.30 -26.99
N ALA A 69 -26.45 -3.31 -26.61
CA ALA A 69 -25.96 -4.03 -25.43
C ALA A 69 -26.65 -3.57 -24.13
N ALA A 70 -26.78 -2.26 -23.91
CA ALA A 70 -27.46 -1.71 -22.74
C ALA A 70 -28.96 -2.06 -22.72
N SER A 71 -29.60 -2.09 -23.89
CA SER A 71 -31.00 -2.51 -24.02
C SER A 71 -31.20 -4.01 -23.76
N SER A 72 -30.22 -4.83 -24.17
CA SER A 72 -30.19 -6.26 -23.91
C SER A 72 -29.99 -6.54 -22.42
N GLU A 73 -29.05 -5.86 -21.77
CA GLU A 73 -28.81 -5.99 -20.32
C GLU A 73 -30.04 -5.63 -19.49
N LYS A 74 -30.79 -4.59 -19.88
CA LYS A 74 -32.06 -4.24 -19.22
C LYS A 74 -33.17 -5.28 -19.43
N LYS A 75 -33.20 -5.94 -20.58
CA LYS A 75 -34.18 -7.00 -20.90
C LYS A 75 -33.80 -8.31 -20.22
N ASP A 76 -32.52 -8.58 -20.08
CA ASP A 76 -31.99 -9.74 -19.41
C ASP A 76 -31.97 -9.50 -17.88
N GLY A 77 -33.16 -9.56 -17.28
CA GLY A 77 -33.35 -9.43 -15.82
C GLY A 77 -32.74 -10.58 -15.01
N SER A 78 -32.00 -11.49 -15.65
CA SER A 78 -31.15 -12.43 -14.98
C SER A 78 -29.93 -11.67 -14.46
N GLY A 79 -29.90 -11.40 -13.16
CA GLY A 79 -28.75 -10.80 -12.47
C GLY A 79 -27.54 -11.75 -12.49
N VAL A 80 -27.01 -12.01 -13.68
CA VAL A 80 -25.77 -12.76 -13.88
C VAL A 80 -24.67 -11.81 -13.47
N ASP A 81 -24.28 -11.92 -12.21
CA ASP A 81 -23.10 -11.30 -11.65
C ASP A 81 -21.89 -11.82 -12.44
N VAL A 82 -21.49 -11.10 -13.52
CA VAL A 82 -20.31 -11.42 -14.34
C VAL A 82 -19.06 -11.05 -13.55
N THR A 83 -18.85 -11.75 -12.44
CA THR A 83 -17.55 -11.88 -11.82
C THR A 83 -16.67 -12.67 -12.80
N ARG A 84 -15.56 -12.04 -13.21
CA ARG A 84 -14.53 -12.57 -14.11
C ARG A 84 -14.20 -14.04 -13.79
N GLY A 85 -14.73 -14.95 -14.60
CA GLY A 85 -14.39 -16.37 -14.57
C GLY A 85 -12.96 -16.60 -15.03
N SER A 86 -12.05 -16.77 -14.07
CA SER A 86 -10.77 -17.43 -14.31
C SER A 86 -11.02 -18.93 -14.51
N VAL A 87 -11.10 -19.36 -15.76
CA VAL A 87 -11.14 -20.78 -16.14
C VAL A 87 -9.80 -21.42 -15.77
N LYS A 88 -9.77 -22.21 -14.69
CA LYS A 88 -8.76 -23.25 -14.49
C LYS A 88 -9.44 -24.61 -14.32
N ARG A 89 -9.10 -25.47 -15.28
CA ARG A 89 -9.31 -26.92 -15.42
C ARG A 89 -9.70 -27.67 -14.13
N ARG A 90 -10.75 -28.48 -14.27
CA ARG A 90 -11.18 -29.52 -13.32
C ARG A 90 -10.03 -30.50 -13.03
N SER A 91 -9.51 -30.51 -11.80
CA SER A 91 -8.86 -31.68 -11.22
C SER A 91 -9.78 -32.32 -10.18
N ARG A 92 -9.73 -33.65 -10.15
CA ARG A 92 -10.43 -34.62 -9.31
C ARG A 92 -10.76 -34.14 -7.89
N SER A 93 -11.99 -34.46 -7.46
CA SER A 93 -12.53 -34.54 -6.08
C SER A 93 -11.94 -33.60 -5.02
N PRO A 94 -12.73 -32.71 -4.40
CA PRO A 94 -12.22 -31.84 -3.34
C PRO A 94 -11.74 -32.70 -2.17
N GLN A 95 -10.42 -32.84 -2.03
CA GLN A 95 -9.88 -33.20 -0.74
C GLN A 95 -10.34 -32.12 0.25
N PRO A 96 -10.81 -32.48 1.46
CA PRO A 96 -11.15 -31.49 2.46
C PRO A 96 -9.95 -30.56 2.64
N TYR A 97 -10.19 -29.25 2.52
CA TYR A 97 -9.15 -28.24 2.62
C TYR A 97 -8.43 -28.41 3.96
N VAL A 98 -7.27 -29.06 3.92
CA VAL A 98 -6.33 -29.06 5.02
C VAL A 98 -5.68 -27.70 4.95
N ALA A 99 -6.20 -26.74 5.72
CA ALA A 99 -5.54 -25.45 5.89
C ALA A 99 -4.12 -25.74 6.33
N GLU A 100 -3.15 -25.59 5.42
CA GLU A 100 -1.75 -25.65 5.77
C GLU A 100 -1.57 -24.66 6.93
N LYS A 101 -1.24 -25.18 8.11
CA LYS A 101 -0.82 -24.35 9.23
C LYS A 101 0.51 -23.74 8.82
N LYS A 102 0.46 -22.69 8.00
CA LYS A 102 1.59 -21.81 7.76
C LYS A 102 1.89 -21.23 9.13
N THR A 103 2.89 -21.80 9.79
CA THR A 103 3.53 -21.20 10.95
C THR A 103 3.92 -19.80 10.49
N LYS A 104 3.11 -18.82 10.89
CA LYS A 104 3.34 -17.43 10.54
C LYS A 104 4.64 -17.06 11.21
N LYS A 105 5.75 -17.07 10.46
CA LYS A 105 7.00 -16.46 10.93
C LYS A 105 6.61 -15.05 11.39
N SER A 106 6.87 -14.75 12.67
CA SER A 106 6.56 -13.44 13.22
C SER A 106 7.22 -12.38 12.35
N ILE A 107 6.46 -11.32 12.02
CA ILE A 107 6.95 -10.21 11.20
C ILE A 107 7.95 -9.36 11.99
N PHE A 108 7.80 -9.37 13.31
CA PHE A 108 8.67 -8.65 14.25
C PHE A 108 9.66 -9.62 14.92
N PRO A 109 10.85 -9.12 15.33
CA PRO A 109 11.69 -9.84 16.28
C PRO A 109 10.93 -10.13 17.57
N GLU A 110 11.35 -11.17 18.29
CA GLU A 110 10.87 -11.41 19.65
C GLU A 110 11.25 -10.20 20.53
N GLY A 111 10.24 -9.44 20.93
CA GLY A 111 10.40 -8.24 21.75
C GLY A 111 10.26 -8.50 23.24
N THR A 112 10.68 -7.52 24.04
CA THR A 112 10.33 -7.47 25.47
C THR A 112 8.83 -7.22 25.59
N VAL A 113 8.12 -8.12 26.26
CA VAL A 113 6.71 -7.97 26.62
C VAL A 113 6.59 -6.89 27.70
N ILE A 114 5.71 -5.91 27.49
CA ILE A 114 5.48 -4.80 28.41
C ILE A 114 3.99 -4.79 28.77
N ASN A 115 3.67 -5.08 30.03
CA ASN A 115 2.28 -5.22 30.46
C ASN A 115 1.75 -3.95 31.14
N THR A 116 2.61 -3.23 31.87
CA THR A 116 2.19 -2.07 32.67
C THR A 116 2.82 -0.77 32.21
N THR A 117 2.17 0.36 32.50
CA THR A 117 2.72 1.69 32.21
C THR A 117 4.03 1.97 32.99
N GLU A 118 4.21 1.36 34.16
CA GLU A 118 5.46 1.50 34.93
C GLU A 118 6.62 0.70 34.30
N GLU A 119 6.34 -0.52 33.81
CA GLU A 119 7.29 -1.29 32.99
C GLU A 119 7.66 -0.53 31.72
N LEU A 120 6.67 0.09 31.06
CA LEU A 120 6.89 0.93 29.89
C LEU A 120 7.84 2.09 30.20
N LYS A 121 7.63 2.83 31.30
CA LYS A 121 8.52 3.91 31.72
C LYS A 121 9.93 3.40 32.03
N ALA A 122 10.08 2.25 32.69
CA ALA A 122 11.37 1.66 32.99
C ALA A 122 12.12 1.26 31.72
N TRP A 123 11.43 0.57 30.80
CA TRP A 123 11.95 0.19 29.49
C TRP A 123 12.36 1.43 28.68
N MET A 124 11.54 2.48 28.64
CA MET A 124 11.86 3.72 27.92
C MET A 124 13.14 4.39 28.43
N ARG A 125 13.40 4.37 29.74
CA ARG A 125 14.64 4.93 30.31
C ARG A 125 15.88 4.15 29.84
N THR A 126 15.79 2.83 29.87
CA THR A 126 16.84 1.93 29.35
C THR A 126 17.05 2.19 27.87
N TRP A 127 15.98 2.15 27.08
CA TRP A 127 16.04 2.39 25.64
C TRP A 127 16.65 3.77 25.31
N ASN A 128 16.23 4.83 26.00
CA ASN A 128 16.70 6.21 25.74
C ASN A 128 18.17 6.46 26.07
N ARG A 129 18.77 5.60 26.89
CA ARG A 129 20.20 5.63 27.21
C ARG A 129 21.02 4.93 26.13
N ASP A 130 20.48 3.83 25.60
CA ASP A 130 21.22 2.90 24.75
C ASP A 130 21.07 3.24 23.25
N HIS A 131 20.07 4.06 22.88
CA HIS A 131 19.76 4.40 21.48
C HIS A 131 19.78 5.91 21.23
N SER A 132 19.96 6.30 19.96
CA SER A 132 20.10 7.69 19.54
C SER A 132 18.77 8.44 19.49
N GLY A 133 17.67 7.74 19.20
CA GLY A 133 16.34 8.34 19.25
C GLY A 133 15.89 8.62 20.69
N LYS A 134 14.66 9.11 20.83
CA LYS A 134 14.00 9.33 22.11
C LYS A 134 12.57 8.82 22.09
N VAL A 135 12.18 8.11 23.14
CA VAL A 135 10.82 7.63 23.39
C VAL A 135 10.29 8.36 24.61
N HIS A 136 9.12 8.98 24.48
CA HIS A 136 8.45 9.75 25.52
C HIS A 136 6.97 9.39 25.62
N LEU A 137 6.45 9.32 26.83
CA LEU A 137 5.02 9.16 27.04
C LEU A 137 4.37 10.52 26.83
N TRP A 138 3.51 10.62 25.84
CA TRP A 138 2.74 11.80 25.53
C TRP A 138 1.35 11.63 26.12
N ARG A 139 1.02 12.43 27.14
CA ARG A 139 -0.34 12.52 27.67
C ARG A 139 -0.95 13.85 27.29
N ALA A 140 -2.19 13.84 26.84
CA ALA A 140 -3.01 15.04 26.78
C ALA A 140 -3.07 15.67 28.18
N ARG A 141 -3.12 17.02 28.27
CA ARG A 141 -3.05 17.74 29.54
C ARG A 141 -4.16 17.28 30.52
N ARG A 142 -3.85 17.37 31.81
CA ARG A 142 -4.66 16.94 32.97
C ARG A 142 -6.18 17.06 32.75
N GLY A 143 -6.88 15.94 32.86
CA GLY A 143 -8.35 15.89 32.89
C GLY A 143 -8.93 14.80 31.97
N ASP A 144 -8.19 14.39 30.95
CA ASP A 144 -8.63 13.36 30.02
C ASP A 144 -8.12 11.98 30.50
N THR A 145 -9.03 11.03 30.69
CA THR A 145 -8.76 9.58 30.72
C THR A 145 -8.43 9.09 29.31
N GLY A 146 -7.62 9.85 28.59
CA GLY A 146 -7.25 9.58 27.21
C GLY A 146 -6.22 8.46 27.12
N ASP A 147 -6.23 7.78 25.99
CA ASP A 147 -5.32 6.70 25.65
C ASP A 147 -3.86 7.12 25.88
N ASP A 148 -3.05 6.23 26.47
CA ASP A 148 -1.62 6.45 26.63
C ASP A 148 -0.98 6.46 25.22
N ILE A 149 -0.43 7.61 24.81
CA ILE A 149 0.24 7.75 23.52
C ILE A 149 1.75 7.77 23.75
N VAL A 150 2.49 6.98 22.98
CA VAL A 150 3.95 6.98 23.01
C VAL A 150 4.48 7.76 21.81
N ARG A 151 5.27 8.79 22.07
CA ARG A 151 5.97 9.56 21.05
C ARG A 151 7.39 9.03 20.87
N VAL A 152 7.73 8.61 19.67
CA VAL A 152 9.09 8.22 19.26
C VAL A 152 9.67 9.34 18.39
N VAL A 153 10.88 9.76 18.67
CA VAL A 153 11.60 10.80 17.93
C VAL A 153 12.93 10.25 17.48
N ILE A 154 13.15 10.23 16.17
CA ILE A 154 14.45 9.94 15.57
C ILE A 154 14.98 11.26 14.98
N PRO A 155 16.03 11.84 15.57
CA PRO A 155 16.55 13.15 15.17
C PRO A 155 16.76 13.25 13.66
N ASP A 156 16.30 14.36 13.07
CA ASP A 156 16.43 14.67 11.64
C ASP A 156 15.80 13.69 10.64
N VAL A 157 15.12 12.64 11.12
CA VAL A 157 14.54 11.60 10.28
C VAL A 157 13.03 11.57 10.37
N LEU A 158 12.48 11.26 11.54
CA LEU A 158 11.04 11.11 11.72
C LEU A 158 10.61 11.30 13.18
N GLN A 159 9.33 11.52 13.33
CA GLN A 159 8.63 11.48 14.61
C GLN A 159 7.39 10.60 14.46
N ALA A 160 7.23 9.62 15.33
CA ALA A 160 6.07 8.74 15.34
C ALA A 160 5.26 8.90 16.63
N TYR A 161 3.95 8.72 16.53
CA TYR A 161 3.05 8.57 17.66
C TYR A 161 2.41 7.19 17.59
N LEU A 162 2.49 6.47 18.70
CA LEU A 162 1.95 5.13 18.88
C LEU A 162 0.76 5.25 19.82
N PHE A 163 -0.40 4.84 19.34
CA PHE A 163 -1.61 4.74 20.15
C PHE A 163 -1.62 3.35 20.79
N LEU A 164 -1.55 3.32 22.12
CA LEU A 164 -1.52 2.08 22.87
C LEU A 164 -2.94 1.61 23.18
N GLY A 165 -3.15 0.31 23.11
CA GLY A 165 -4.36 -0.37 23.55
C GLY A 165 -4.07 -1.71 24.21
N ALA A 166 -5.12 -2.34 24.73
CA ALA A 166 -5.01 -3.60 25.45
C ALA A 166 -4.86 -4.78 24.48
N GLY A 167 -3.74 -5.49 24.59
CA GLY A 167 -3.44 -6.71 23.82
C GLY A 167 -4.10 -7.97 24.37
N ARG A 168 -3.73 -9.14 23.83
CA ARG A 168 -4.40 -10.43 24.11
C ARG A 168 -4.22 -11.00 25.53
N ARG A 169 -3.49 -10.33 26.42
CA ARG A 169 -3.18 -10.76 27.80
C ARG A 169 -2.87 -9.58 28.72
N ASP A 170 -3.60 -8.48 28.57
CA ASP A 170 -3.29 -7.19 29.22
C ASP A 170 -1.90 -6.63 28.89
N GLU A 171 -1.26 -7.13 27.82
CA GLU A 171 -0.04 -6.56 27.27
C GLU A 171 -0.34 -5.22 26.57
N LEU A 172 0.54 -4.23 26.71
CA LEU A 172 0.44 -2.99 25.95
C LEU A 172 0.78 -3.26 24.49
N SER A 173 -0.25 -3.19 23.64
CA SER A 173 -0.14 -3.37 22.21
C SER A 173 -0.32 -2.06 21.47
N VAL A 174 0.32 -1.93 20.31
CA VAL A 174 0.17 -0.76 19.45
C VAL A 174 -1.02 -0.99 18.52
N GLU A 175 -2.07 -0.20 18.68
CA GLU A 175 -3.27 -0.24 17.85
C GLU A 175 -3.10 0.56 16.56
N ALA A 176 -2.55 1.77 16.69
CA ALA A 176 -2.33 2.66 15.56
C ALA A 176 -0.96 3.34 15.65
N VAL A 177 -0.40 3.62 14.48
CA VAL A 177 0.85 4.36 14.32
C VAL A 177 0.61 5.51 13.37
N THR A 178 1.14 6.69 13.69
CA THR A 178 1.23 7.83 12.77
C THR A 178 2.67 8.34 12.74
N VAL A 179 3.22 8.55 11.55
CA VAL A 179 4.61 8.99 11.35
C VAL A 179 4.64 10.31 10.59
N PHE A 180 5.50 11.22 11.04
CA PHE A 180 5.66 12.57 10.54
C PHE A 180 7.14 12.89 10.29
N GLY A 181 7.39 13.85 9.40
CA GLY A 181 8.71 14.44 9.25
C GLY A 181 9.07 15.39 10.41
N PRO A 182 10.37 15.61 10.70
CA PRO A 182 10.82 16.43 11.83
C PRO A 182 10.31 17.88 11.85
N ARG A 183 9.92 18.41 10.68
CA ARG A 183 9.48 19.80 10.52
C ARG A 183 7.95 19.93 10.34
N GLU A 184 7.22 18.82 10.33
CA GLU A 184 5.76 18.86 10.21
C GLU A 184 5.10 19.23 11.54
N LYS A 185 4.37 20.35 11.55
CA LYS A 185 3.53 20.75 12.69
C LYS A 185 2.10 20.25 12.44
N ARG A 186 1.80 19.02 12.84
CA ARG A 186 0.48 18.38 12.72
C ARG A 186 0.02 17.80 14.06
N ALA A 187 -1.29 17.63 14.21
CA ALA A 187 -1.86 16.94 15.36
C ALA A 187 -1.47 15.44 15.34
N PRO A 188 -1.32 14.76 16.49
CA PRO A 188 -0.87 13.37 16.56
C PRO A 188 -1.71 12.36 15.74
N HIS A 189 -3.01 12.65 15.60
CA HIS A 189 -3.97 11.82 14.87
C HIS A 189 -4.08 12.17 13.37
N ALA A 190 -3.43 13.24 12.90
CA ALA A 190 -3.45 13.63 11.49
C ALA A 190 -2.49 12.77 10.65
N SER A 191 -2.70 12.70 9.34
CA SER A 191 -1.74 12.08 8.43
C SER A 191 -0.61 13.05 8.05
N SER A 192 0.56 12.51 7.68
CA SER A 192 1.66 13.30 7.12
C SER A 192 1.33 13.81 5.72
N SER A 193 1.86 14.98 5.40
CA SER A 193 1.77 15.60 4.08
C SER A 193 2.81 15.08 3.08
N PHE A 194 3.82 14.34 3.53
CA PHE A 194 4.84 13.75 2.66
C PHE A 194 4.56 12.27 2.44
N ASP A 195 4.57 11.85 1.17
CA ASP A 195 4.31 10.47 0.79
C ASP A 195 5.24 9.46 1.47
N VAL A 196 6.50 9.82 1.71
CA VAL A 196 7.47 8.96 2.39
C VAL A 196 6.97 8.55 3.78
N PHE A 197 6.54 9.50 4.60
CA PHE A 197 6.08 9.20 5.96
C PHE A 197 4.68 8.59 5.98
N ARG A 198 3.84 8.92 5.00
CA ARG A 198 2.57 8.21 4.77
C ARG A 198 2.80 6.73 4.47
N LEU A 199 3.73 6.41 3.58
CA LEU A 199 4.09 5.02 3.26
C LEU A 199 4.72 4.29 4.45
N VAL A 200 5.58 4.97 5.23
CA VAL A 200 6.12 4.40 6.48
C VAL A 200 4.99 4.12 7.48
N THR A 201 4.05 5.04 7.64
CA THR A 201 2.85 4.88 8.48
C THR A 201 2.04 3.67 8.05
N GLU A 202 1.65 3.60 6.77
CA GLU A 202 0.91 2.47 6.19
C GLU A 202 1.65 1.14 6.40
N ARG A 203 2.98 1.15 6.24
CA ARG A 203 3.79 -0.07 6.36
C ARG A 203 3.85 -0.58 7.79
N VAL A 204 4.17 0.29 8.76
CA VAL A 204 4.31 -0.11 10.16
C VAL A 204 2.94 -0.51 10.74
N SER A 205 1.88 0.26 10.45
CA SER A 205 0.51 -0.10 10.84
C SER A 205 0.07 -1.43 10.23
N GLY A 206 0.39 -1.68 8.96
CA GLY A 206 0.11 -2.96 8.31
C GLY A 206 0.95 -4.13 8.85
N MET A 207 2.14 -3.88 9.40
CA MET A 207 2.92 -4.90 10.12
C MET A 207 2.27 -5.23 11.46
N ALA A 208 1.91 -4.21 12.26
CA ALA A 208 1.25 -4.38 13.55
C ALA A 208 -0.10 -5.11 13.42
N ALA A 209 -0.92 -4.72 12.45
CA ALA A 209 -2.21 -5.36 12.18
C ALA A 209 -2.06 -6.85 11.78
N ARG A 210 -1.06 -7.18 10.94
CA ARG A 210 -0.81 -8.57 10.52
C ARG A 210 -0.27 -9.47 11.65
N ALA A 211 0.43 -8.89 12.61
CA ALA A 211 0.83 -9.57 13.84
C ALA A 211 -0.34 -9.83 14.79
N GLY A 212 -1.47 -9.13 14.61
CA GLY A 212 -2.63 -9.19 15.51
C GLY A 212 -2.46 -8.30 16.75
N GLY A 213 -1.76 -7.18 16.58
CA GLY A 213 -1.23 -6.35 17.66
C GLY A 213 0.27 -6.60 17.80
N ALA A 214 1.08 -5.54 17.72
CA ALA A 214 2.53 -5.62 17.96
C ALA A 214 2.86 -4.96 19.29
N GLY A 215 3.85 -5.50 20.00
CA GLY A 215 4.33 -4.93 21.25
C GLY A 215 4.99 -3.57 21.01
N VAL A 216 4.96 -2.69 22.02
CA VAL A 216 5.57 -1.35 21.90
C VAL A 216 7.05 -1.45 21.54
N ALA A 217 7.80 -2.35 22.19
CA ALA A 217 9.22 -2.54 21.93
C ALA A 217 9.52 -2.98 20.49
N GLU A 218 8.67 -3.84 19.93
CA GLU A 218 8.80 -4.35 18.55
C GLU A 218 8.61 -3.23 17.53
N VAL A 219 7.57 -2.41 17.72
CA VAL A 219 7.27 -1.28 16.84
C VAL A 219 8.35 -0.19 16.94
N VAL A 220 8.84 0.10 18.14
CA VAL A 220 9.96 1.05 18.32
C VAL A 220 11.24 0.54 17.64
N SER A 221 11.56 -0.75 17.76
CA SER A 221 12.70 -1.35 17.06
C SER A 221 12.55 -1.24 15.54
N ALA A 222 11.36 -1.49 15.00
CA ALA A 222 11.10 -1.30 13.56
C ALA A 222 11.23 0.17 13.14
N LEU A 223 10.76 1.11 13.96
CA LEU A 223 10.90 2.54 13.68
C LEU A 223 12.37 2.98 13.70
N GLU A 224 13.17 2.47 14.63
CA GLU A 224 14.60 2.76 14.72
C GLU A 224 15.37 2.33 13.47
N ALA A 225 14.96 1.24 12.80
CA ALA A 225 15.55 0.83 11.54
C ALA A 225 15.42 1.89 10.43
N TYR A 226 14.46 2.81 10.54
CA TYR A 226 14.35 3.96 9.65
C TYR A 226 15.31 5.11 9.99
N GLY A 227 16.15 5.03 11.03
CA GLY A 227 17.14 6.07 11.32
C GLY A 227 18.10 6.38 10.16
N GLY A 228 18.28 5.41 9.25
CA GLY A 228 18.99 5.60 8.01
C GLY A 228 18.11 5.91 6.79
N LEU A 229 16.81 6.20 6.91
CA LEU A 229 15.84 6.14 5.80
C LEU A 229 16.30 6.86 4.53
N PHE A 230 16.89 8.06 4.65
CA PHE A 230 17.32 8.87 3.51
C PHE A 230 18.72 8.55 2.99
N VAL A 231 19.48 7.69 3.67
CA VAL A 231 20.86 7.32 3.30
C VAL A 231 21.05 5.80 3.15
N ALA A 232 20.06 5.01 3.55
CA ALA A 232 20.08 3.56 3.50
C ALA A 232 20.01 3.07 2.05
N ARG A 233 20.85 2.08 1.77
CA ARG A 233 20.80 1.33 0.51
C ARG A 233 19.72 0.27 0.60
N CYS A 234 18.93 0.12 -0.45
CA CYS A 234 18.00 -1.00 -0.54
C CYS A 234 18.78 -2.33 -0.51
N ALA A 235 18.39 -3.25 0.36
CA ALA A 235 19.04 -4.55 0.52
C ALA A 235 18.99 -5.42 -0.76
N LEU A 236 18.04 -5.15 -1.67
CA LEU A 236 17.91 -5.88 -2.93
C LEU A 236 18.68 -5.24 -4.09
N CYS A 237 18.48 -3.94 -4.36
CA CYS A 237 19.10 -3.29 -5.53
C CYS A 237 20.36 -2.48 -5.21
N GLY A 238 20.72 -2.32 -3.94
CA GLY A 238 21.92 -1.59 -3.49
C GLY A 238 21.88 -0.06 -3.66
N ARG A 239 20.80 0.50 -4.23
CA ARG A 239 20.69 1.95 -4.54
C ARG A 239 20.11 2.76 -3.38
N VAL A 240 20.46 4.05 -3.35
CA VAL A 240 19.87 5.09 -2.49
C VAL A 240 19.08 6.06 -3.39
N LEU A 241 17.76 5.92 -3.43
CA LEU A 241 16.91 6.67 -4.37
C LEU A 241 16.47 8.05 -3.86
N SER A 242 16.75 8.39 -2.60
CA SER A 242 16.38 9.68 -1.99
C SER A 242 17.00 10.90 -2.69
N ARG A 243 18.15 10.74 -3.37
CA ARG A 243 18.85 11.82 -4.08
C ARG A 243 18.22 12.19 -5.41
N GLU A 244 17.34 11.35 -5.95
CA GLU A 244 16.75 11.49 -7.30
C GLU A 244 15.29 11.97 -7.25
N GLY A 245 14.79 12.37 -6.07
CA GLY A 245 13.37 12.73 -5.88
C GLY A 245 12.45 11.51 -5.81
N HIS A 246 13.00 10.31 -5.68
CA HIS A 246 12.26 9.06 -5.57
C HIS A 246 12.07 8.64 -4.11
N VAL A 247 11.08 7.78 -3.87
CA VAL A 247 10.77 7.27 -2.54
C VAL A 247 11.94 6.41 -2.02
N PRO A 248 12.48 6.68 -0.82
CA PRO A 248 13.54 5.88 -0.21
C PRO A 248 13.08 4.43 0.08
N PRO A 249 13.98 3.53 0.51
CA PRO A 249 13.62 2.17 0.84
C PRO A 249 12.77 2.09 2.13
N VAL A 250 11.47 2.36 2.01
CA VAL A 250 10.50 2.36 3.11
C VAL A 250 9.99 0.96 3.48
N GLY A 251 10.30 -0.08 2.71
CA GLY A 251 9.90 -1.44 3.01
C GLY A 251 10.83 -2.08 4.04
N LEU A 252 10.35 -2.37 5.24
CA LEU A 252 11.10 -3.16 6.23
C LEU A 252 10.77 -4.65 6.17
N ILE A 253 11.81 -5.46 6.33
CA ILE A 253 11.76 -6.91 6.51
C ILE A 253 12.72 -7.29 7.63
N TRP A 254 12.28 -8.14 8.55
CA TRP A 254 13.14 -8.75 9.56
C TRP A 254 13.78 -10.03 9.00
N GLY A 255 15.10 -10.12 9.04
CA GLY A 255 15.86 -11.28 8.57
C GLY A 255 17.27 -11.30 9.16
N ASP A 256 17.82 -12.49 9.40
CA ASP A 256 19.19 -12.67 9.92
C ASP A 256 19.50 -11.85 11.19
N GLY A 257 18.50 -11.69 12.07
CA GLY A 257 18.64 -10.93 13.32
C GLY A 257 18.73 -9.42 13.15
N ARG A 258 18.37 -8.87 11.99
CA ARG A 258 18.38 -7.42 11.72
C ARG A 258 17.22 -6.98 10.83
N TRP A 259 16.95 -5.68 10.86
CA TRP A 259 16.03 -5.04 9.93
C TRP A 259 16.73 -4.71 8.61
N GLU A 260 16.10 -5.06 7.49
CA GLU A 260 16.55 -4.72 6.15
C GLU A 260 15.55 -3.78 5.46
N CYS A 261 16.05 -2.64 4.97
CA CYS A 261 15.27 -1.67 4.21
C CYS A 261 15.27 -2.04 2.72
N ARG A 262 14.11 -1.96 2.07
CA ARG A 262 13.90 -2.26 0.65
C ARG A 262 12.97 -1.23 0.00
N HIS A 263 13.15 -0.96 -1.29
CA HIS A 263 12.15 -0.19 -2.03
C HIS A 263 10.86 -1.01 -2.17
N LEU A 264 9.72 -0.33 -2.21
CA LEU A 264 8.41 -0.98 -2.37
C LEU A 264 8.29 -1.80 -3.66
N THR A 265 8.99 -1.38 -4.71
CA THR A 265 9.02 -2.04 -6.02
C THR A 265 10.06 -3.17 -6.09
N CYS A 266 10.96 -3.27 -5.12
CA CYS A 266 11.93 -4.36 -5.06
C CYS A 266 11.29 -5.55 -4.33
N HIS A 267 10.77 -6.50 -5.11
CA HIS A 267 10.31 -7.79 -4.60
C HIS A 267 11.42 -8.83 -4.75
N GLY A 268 11.66 -9.63 -3.71
CA GLY A 268 12.60 -10.76 -3.80
C GLY A 268 11.99 -11.83 -4.70
N HIS A 269 12.74 -12.28 -5.70
CA HIS A 269 12.44 -13.50 -6.45
C HIS A 269 12.70 -14.74 -5.58
#